data_AF-A0A1M6MDH8-F1
#
_entry.id   AF-A0A1M6MDH8-F1
#
_cell.length_a   1.000
_cell.length_b   1.000
_cell.length_c   1.000
_cell.angle_alpha   90.00
_cell.angle_beta   90.00
_cell.angle_gamma   90.00
#
_symmetry.space_group_name_H-M   'P 1'
#
loop_
_entity.id
_entity.type
_entity.pdbx_description
1 polymer ?
#
loop_
_entity_poly.entity_id
_entity_poly.type
_entity_poly.pdbx_seq_one_letter_code
_entity_poly.pdbx_strand_id
1 'polypeptide(L)'
;MSRIERKKLKQMQKKRKIKNIIKMTTSFIFIIFLLILGVLTVDRNNRNMFLHKESKLFNCKKMDDNNYKIVFCGEVYDFDKEKIAVYISKSKNTIKKEIDFIRKFVKEKNTAE
;
A
#
# COMPACT_ATOMS: atom_id res chain seq x y z
N MET A 1 -15.13 63.56 24.86
CA MET A 1 -14.62 62.20 25.17
C MET A 1 -13.37 62.29 26.05
N SER A 2 -13.47 61.76 27.27
CA SER A 2 -12.43 61.84 28.30
C SER A 2 -11.17 61.03 27.93
N ARG A 3 -10.00 61.45 28.42
CA ARG A 3 -8.71 60.74 28.25
C ARG A 3 -8.78 59.28 28.74
N ILE A 4 -9.63 59.03 29.75
CA ILE A 4 -9.88 57.72 30.34
C ILE A 4 -10.69 56.83 29.39
N GLU A 5 -11.72 57.39 28.74
CA GLU A 5 -12.54 56.68 27.75
C GLU A 5 -11.71 56.26 26.54
N ARG A 6 -10.82 57.14 26.04
CA ARG A 6 -9.90 56.82 24.93
C ARG A 6 -8.95 55.66 25.27
N LYS A 7 -8.45 55.57 26.51
CA LYS A 7 -7.61 54.44 26.96
C LYS A 7 -8.39 53.14 27.05
N LYS A 8 -9.62 53.16 27.58
CA LYS A 8 -10.51 51.98 27.64
C LYS A 8 -10.85 51.45 26.24
N LEU A 9 -11.14 52.34 25.29
CA LEU A 9 -11.44 51.97 23.91
C LEU A 9 -10.26 51.29 23.20
N LYS A 10 -9.04 51.82 23.37
CA LYS A 10 -7.81 51.22 22.83
C LYS A 10 -7.54 49.82 23.40
N GLN A 11 -7.79 49.61 24.69
CA GLN A 11 -7.64 48.28 25.32
C GLN A 11 -8.68 47.28 24.79
N MET A 12 -9.95 47.69 24.65
CA MET A 12 -10.99 46.81 24.08
C MET A 12 -10.69 46.45 22.62
N GLN A 13 -10.21 47.40 21.81
CA GLN A 13 -9.81 47.14 20.43
C GLN A 13 -8.64 46.16 20.34
N LYS A 14 -7.61 46.30 21.19
CA LYS A 14 -6.50 45.33 21.26
C LYS A 14 -6.99 43.92 21.60
N LYS A 15 -7.86 43.79 22.61
CA LYS A 15 -8.46 42.49 22.99
C LYS A 15 -9.27 41.86 21.85
N ARG A 16 -10.05 42.65 21.12
CA ARG A 16 -10.81 42.17 19.95
C ARG A 16 -9.89 41.70 18.81
N LYS A 17 -8.81 42.43 18.51
CA LYS A 17 -7.83 42.03 17.50
C LYS A 17 -7.16 40.70 17.86
N ILE A 18 -6.70 40.55 19.10
CA ILE A 18 -6.09 39.30 19.57
C ILE A 18 -7.09 38.13 19.48
N LYS A 19 -8.34 38.34 19.91
CA LYS A 19 -9.39 37.31 19.83
C LYS A 19 -9.66 36.87 18.38
N ASN A 20 -9.66 37.81 17.44
CA ASN A 20 -9.82 37.50 16.02
C ASN A 20 -8.63 36.73 15.46
N ILE A 21 -7.40 37.11 15.82
CA ILE A 21 -6.20 36.39 15.40
C ILE A 21 -6.25 34.95 15.91
N ILE A 22 -6.51 34.74 17.21
CA ILE A 22 -6.62 33.41 17.81
C ILE A 22 -7.69 32.57 17.10
N LYS A 23 -8.87 33.15 16.84
CA LYS A 23 -9.95 32.45 16.13
C LYS A 23 -9.53 32.04 14.71
N MET A 24 -8.78 32.89 14.03
CA MET A 24 -8.28 32.60 12.69
C MET A 24 -7.23 31.47 12.73
N THR A 25 -6.29 31.50 13.68
CA THR A 25 -5.29 30.44 13.82
C THR A 25 -5.93 29.10 14.23
N THR A 26 -6.87 29.09 15.17
CA THR A 26 -7.54 27.84 15.57
C THR A 26 -8.38 27.27 14.44
N SER A 27 -9.06 28.10 13.66
CA SER A 27 -9.78 27.65 12.46
C SER A 27 -8.84 27.05 11.41
N PHE A 28 -7.67 27.66 11.21
CA PHE A 28 -6.68 27.15 10.26
C PHE A 28 -6.11 25.80 10.70
N ILE A 29 -5.73 25.66 11.97
CA ILE A 29 -5.26 24.40 12.56
C ILE A 29 -6.33 23.31 12.44
N PHE A 30 -7.60 23.65 12.69
CA PHE A 30 -8.72 22.71 12.57
C PHE A 30 -8.90 22.20 11.14
N ILE A 31 -8.76 23.06 10.12
CA ILE A 31 -8.83 22.65 8.71
C ILE A 31 -7.69 21.69 8.37
N ILE A 32 -6.46 21.99 8.79
CA ILE A 32 -5.31 21.09 8.58
C ILE A 32 -5.57 19.73 9.23
N PHE A 33 -6.08 19.72 10.46
CA PHE A 33 -6.41 18.50 11.16
C PHE A 33 -7.47 17.66 10.43
N LEU A 34 -8.52 18.30 9.90
CA LEU A 34 -9.53 17.62 9.08
C LEU A 34 -8.94 17.03 7.80
N LEU A 35 -8.02 17.73 7.14
CA LEU A 35 -7.35 17.21 5.94
C LEU A 35 -6.53 15.96 6.26
N ILE A 36 -5.75 15.97 7.35
CA ILE A 36 -4.96 14.81 7.78
C ILE A 36 -5.87 13.62 8.11
N LEU A 37 -6.94 13.85 8.87
CA LEU A 37 -7.93 12.82 9.18
C LEU A 37 -8.61 12.27 7.92
N GLY A 38 -8.93 13.13 6.97
CA GLY A 38 -9.49 12.74 5.68
C GLY A 38 -8.57 11.80 4.91
N VAL A 39 -7.29 12.17 4.78
CA VAL A 39 -6.28 11.33 4.12
C VAL A 39 -6.11 9.99 4.84
N LEU A 40 -5.98 9.98 6.17
CA LEU A 40 -5.87 8.75 6.95
C LEU A 40 -7.10 7.85 6.81
N THR A 41 -8.29 8.45 6.76
CA THR A 41 -9.55 7.70 6.59
C THR A 41 -9.65 7.10 5.20
N VAL A 42 -9.30 7.86 4.15
CA VAL A 42 -9.27 7.35 2.77
C VAL A 42 -8.23 6.24 2.63
N ASP A 43 -7.04 6.40 3.19
CA ASP A 43 -5.99 5.37 3.15
C ASP A 43 -6.42 4.10 3.88
N ARG A 44 -6.98 4.24 5.09
CA ARG A 44 -7.55 3.09 5.83
C ARG A 44 -8.70 2.43 5.08
N ASN A 45 -9.60 3.20 4.47
CA ASN A 45 -10.71 2.64 3.70
C ASN A 45 -10.22 1.94 2.43
N ASN A 46 -9.22 2.49 1.73
CA ASN A 46 -8.61 1.82 0.60
C ASN A 46 -7.94 0.52 1.03
N ARG A 47 -7.10 0.53 2.08
CA ARG A 47 -6.48 -0.69 2.62
C ARG A 47 -7.53 -1.71 3.07
N ASN A 48 -8.59 -1.27 3.74
CA ASN A 48 -9.69 -2.15 4.13
C ASN A 48 -10.47 -2.67 2.92
N MET A 49 -10.65 -1.89 1.86
CA MET A 49 -11.30 -2.34 0.63
C MET A 49 -10.44 -3.36 -0.11
N PHE A 50 -9.11 -3.20 -0.11
CA PHE A 50 -8.18 -4.23 -0.57
C PHE A 50 -8.30 -5.49 0.30
N LEU A 51 -8.20 -5.38 1.62
CA LEU A 51 -8.35 -6.48 2.60
C LEU A 51 -9.71 -7.20 2.52
N HIS A 52 -10.81 -6.49 2.24
CA HIS A 52 -12.12 -7.11 2.05
C HIS A 52 -12.22 -7.86 0.71
N LYS A 53 -11.58 -7.35 -0.34
CA LYS A 53 -11.36 -8.11 -1.58
C LYS A 53 -10.44 -9.32 -1.37
N GLU A 54 -9.53 -9.31 -0.37
CA GLU A 54 -8.64 -10.44 -0.08
C GLU A 54 -9.37 -11.70 0.40
N SER A 55 -10.57 -11.57 0.99
CA SER A 55 -11.41 -12.76 1.30
C SER A 55 -11.81 -13.58 0.06
N LYS A 56 -11.62 -13.02 -1.15
CA LYS A 56 -11.79 -13.71 -2.45
C LYS A 56 -10.52 -13.75 -3.31
N LEU A 57 -9.35 -13.32 -2.82
CA LEU A 57 -8.10 -13.32 -3.61
C LEU A 57 -7.44 -14.70 -3.74
N PHE A 58 -7.79 -15.63 -2.85
CA PHE A 58 -7.37 -17.02 -2.94
C PHE A 58 -8.58 -17.90 -2.64
N ASN A 59 -9.26 -18.34 -3.69
CA ASN A 59 -10.31 -19.35 -3.56
C ASN A 59 -9.96 -20.53 -4.47
N CYS A 60 -9.44 -21.59 -3.86
CA CYS A 60 -9.18 -22.86 -4.54
C CYS A 60 -10.45 -23.69 -4.49
N LYS A 61 -11.15 -23.81 -5.63
CA LYS A 61 -12.28 -24.73 -5.75
C LYS A 61 -11.82 -25.95 -6.54
N LYS A 62 -11.72 -27.09 -5.87
CA LYS A 62 -11.44 -28.38 -6.52
C LYS A 62 -12.65 -28.70 -7.40
N MET A 63 -12.44 -28.81 -8.72
CA MET A 63 -13.52 -29.19 -9.65
C MET A 63 -13.49 -30.69 -9.94
N ASP A 64 -12.31 -31.28 -10.09
CA ASP A 64 -12.09 -32.73 -10.24
C ASP A 64 -10.67 -33.11 -9.73
N ASP A 65 -10.32 -34.40 -9.68
CA ASP A 65 -9.00 -34.86 -9.17
C ASP A 65 -7.79 -34.33 -9.95
N ASN A 66 -7.99 -33.95 -11.21
CA ASN A 66 -6.96 -33.46 -12.13
C ASN A 66 -7.03 -31.94 -12.42
N ASN A 67 -8.16 -31.28 -12.12
CA ASN A 67 -8.41 -29.89 -12.48
C ASN A 67 -8.76 -29.02 -11.25
N TYR A 68 -7.95 -27.98 -11.05
CA TYR A 68 -8.11 -27.02 -9.96
C TYR A 68 -8.48 -25.67 -10.54
N LYS A 69 -9.52 -25.03 -10.00
CA LYS A 69 -9.78 -23.62 -10.29
C LYS A 69 -9.21 -22.78 -9.18
N ILE A 70 -8.28 -21.91 -9.56
CA ILE A 70 -7.71 -20.91 -8.67
C ILE A 70 -8.21 -19.56 -9.15
N VAL A 71 -8.95 -18.88 -8.29
CA VAL A 71 -9.31 -17.49 -8.52
C VAL A 71 -8.25 -16.63 -7.87
N PHE A 72 -7.53 -15.86 -8.68
CA PHE A 72 -6.50 -14.93 -8.23
C PHE A 72 -6.77 -13.54 -8.83
N CYS A 73 -6.84 -12.51 -7.99
CA CYS A 73 -7.13 -11.13 -8.43
C CYS A 73 -8.41 -10.94 -9.26
N GLY A 74 -9.41 -11.83 -9.10
CA GLY A 74 -10.67 -11.78 -9.84
C GLY A 74 -10.62 -12.44 -11.22
N GLU A 75 -9.45 -12.92 -11.63
CA GLU A 75 -9.28 -13.76 -12.81
C GLU A 75 -9.32 -15.23 -12.41
N VAL A 76 -10.01 -16.03 -13.22
CA VAL A 76 -10.16 -17.47 -13.00
C VAL A 76 -9.11 -18.18 -13.83
N TYR A 77 -8.22 -18.89 -13.14
CA TYR A 77 -7.19 -19.70 -13.76
C TYR A 77 -7.53 -21.18 -13.58
N ASP A 78 -7.67 -21.87 -14.72
CA ASP A 78 -7.88 -23.31 -14.76
C ASP A 78 -6.51 -24.01 -14.76
N PHE A 79 -6.20 -24.67 -13.64
CA PHE A 79 -4.96 -25.38 -13.42
C PHE A 79 -5.14 -26.88 -13.65
N ASP A 80 -4.51 -27.38 -14.71
CA ASP A 80 -4.44 -28.80 -15.04
C ASP A 80 -3.12 -29.38 -14.52
N LYS A 81 -3.20 -30.40 -13.66
CA LYS A 81 -2.03 -31.06 -13.05
C LYS A 81 -1.05 -31.60 -14.08
N GLU A 82 -1.52 -32.13 -15.20
CA GLU A 82 -0.65 -32.75 -16.20
C GLU A 82 0.20 -31.69 -16.91
N LYS A 83 -0.41 -30.54 -17.25
CA LYS A 83 0.30 -29.41 -17.84
C LYS A 83 1.34 -28.85 -16.90
N ILE A 84 1.01 -28.70 -15.61
CA ILE A 84 1.95 -28.21 -14.60
C ILE A 84 3.12 -29.18 -14.43
N ALA A 85 2.89 -30.50 -14.44
CA ALA A 85 3.97 -31.49 -14.35
C ALA A 85 4.95 -31.39 -15.54
N VAL A 86 4.43 -31.13 -16.75
CA VAL A 86 5.26 -30.89 -17.95
C VAL A 86 6.06 -29.59 -17.79
N TYR A 87 5.46 -28.50 -17.31
CA TYR A 87 6.19 -27.25 -17.05
C TYR A 87 7.28 -27.41 -15.98
N ILE A 88 6.98 -28.09 -14.87
CA ILE A 88 7.94 -28.33 -13.78
C ILE A 88 9.11 -29.20 -14.27
N SER A 89 8.85 -30.24 -15.06
CA SER A 89 9.92 -31.10 -15.60
C SER A 89 10.80 -30.34 -16.60
N LYS A 90 10.21 -29.48 -17.44
CA LYS A 90 10.94 -28.60 -18.36
C LYS A 90 11.82 -27.59 -17.60
N SER A 91 11.28 -26.94 -16.58
CA SER A 91 12.01 -25.98 -15.74
C SER A 91 13.13 -26.65 -14.95
N LYS A 92 12.93 -27.85 -14.40
CA LYS A 92 13.99 -28.64 -13.74
C LYS A 92 15.15 -28.94 -14.68
N ASN A 93 14.86 -29.28 -15.94
CA ASN A 93 15.90 -29.53 -16.94
C ASN A 93 16.67 -28.27 -17.32
N THR A 94 16.00 -27.11 -17.40
CA THR A 94 16.67 -25.82 -17.64
C THR A 94 17.58 -25.43 -16.48
N ILE A 95 17.08 -25.50 -15.25
CA ILE A 95 17.85 -25.18 -14.03
C ILE A 95 19.07 -26.09 -13.91
N LYS A 96 18.92 -27.39 -14.21
CA LYS A 96 20.03 -28.33 -14.20
C LYS A 96 21.13 -27.94 -15.20
N LYS A 97 20.75 -27.52 -16.41
CA LYS A 97 21.69 -27.03 -17.43
C LYS A 97 22.42 -25.75 -17.00
N GLU A 98 21.71 -24.82 -16.37
CA GLU A 98 22.31 -23.59 -15.86
C GLU A 98 23.28 -23.86 -14.70
N ILE A 99 22.93 -24.75 -13.79
CA ILE A 99 23.82 -25.19 -12.70
C ILE A 99 25.07 -25.89 -13.27
N ASP A 100 24.91 -26.76 -14.27
CA ASP A 100 26.03 -27.43 -14.93
C ASP A 100 26.92 -26.45 -15.70
N PHE A 101 26.36 -25.39 -16.29
CA PHE A 101 27.11 -24.31 -16.92
C PHE A 101 27.93 -23.52 -15.88
N ILE A 102 27.32 -23.12 -14.77
CA ILE A 102 28.02 -22.44 -13.67
C ILE A 102 29.13 -23.32 -13.12
N ARG A 103 28.88 -24.62 -12.93
CA ARG A 103 29.89 -25.57 -12.43
C ARG A 103 31.07 -25.72 -13.41
N LYS A 104 30.82 -25.72 -14.72
CA LYS A 104 31.90 -25.73 -15.73
C LYS A 104 32.69 -24.43 -15.72
N PHE A 105 32.01 -23.28 -15.68
CA PHE A 105 32.62 -21.96 -15.62
C PHE A 105 33.55 -21.80 -14.40
N VAL A 106 33.10 -22.25 -13.23
CA VAL A 106 33.92 -22.23 -11.99
C VAL A 106 35.13 -23.17 -12.11
N LYS A 107 34.99 -24.34 -12.74
CA LYS A 107 36.11 -25.27 -12.96
C LYS A 107 37.17 -24.70 -13.92
N GLU A 108 36.75 -24.08 -15.02
CA GLU A 108 37.65 -23.44 -15.99
C GLU A 108 38.41 -22.26 -15.37
N LYS A 109 37.74 -21.46 -14.53
CA LYS A 109 38.39 -20.38 -13.77
C LYS A 109 39.45 -20.87 -12.78
N ASN A 110 39.22 -22.00 -12.12
CA ASN A 110 40.16 -22.56 -11.13
C ASN A 110 41.31 -23.39 -11.73
N THR A 111 41.30 -23.64 -13.05
CA THR A 111 42.39 -24.36 -13.75
C THR A 111 43.27 -23.44 -14.59
N ALA A 112 42.98 -22.14 -14.59
CA ALA A 112 43.73 -21.09 -15.30
C ALA A 112 44.66 -20.27 -14.37
N GLU A 113 44.79 -20.67 -13.11
CA GLU A 113 45.86 -20.27 -12.16
C GLU A 113 46.90 -21.37 -12.04
#